data_AF-A0A813KBZ6-F1
#
_entry.id   AF-A0A813KBZ6-F1
#
_cell.length_a   1.000
_cell.length_b   1.000
_cell.length_c   1.000
_cell.angle_alpha   90.00
_cell.angle_beta   90.00
_cell.angle_gamma   90.00
#
_symmetry.space_group_name_H-M   'P 1'
#
loop_
_entity.id
_entity.type
_entity.pdbx_description
1 polymer ?
#
loop_
_entity_poly.entity_id
_entity_poly.type
_entity_poly.pdbx_seq_one_letter_code
_entity_poly.pdbx_strand_id
1 'polypeptide(L)'
;MDDEPEDDDKAEENKESLVGQKLSAKTTQRTIILVLTMLMILPVLRMDQAERLPASGTYAAEDMREAFTNFETGLVHHSLYDEAVLKALYYHNWFNGKSGECPGSEQGGCSASFSSNAFWVGIAGRRSDAFLTEVALNASLMPAMVRSWNTYASVQNDLFNFGSMPTEAVETLASPWTTKCSVSGVTHVGRSVLSKKIDGTVDHPVDCPGDLRFMEVDRFLPRLMTAEQYQDWYFVIYFDLRSFTRQEAQMSLCTTVFVCFVLCIASIFFSRDAQALVLEPVEQMISRVEAIRDNPLAAMKMADDEFQREEQRKRARLAKDQTRWGKFMNMCRTQTDEKPNETVILEKTIIKLGSLLALGFGEAGANIVSSNMKGSESAGVNVMIEGSRVECIVGISRIGDFSTATEVLQGKVMTFVNQIAEIVHGVVDECRGAVNKNDGDNFLIVWRVTAGMTPAQ
;
A
#
# COMPACT_ATOMS: atom_id res chain seq x y z
N MET A 1 59.88 -27.01 -16.74
CA MET A 1 58.69 -27.19 -17.59
C MET A 1 57.74 -28.16 -16.90
N ASP A 2 57.47 -27.92 -15.61
CA ASP A 2 56.25 -27.28 -15.13
C ASP A 2 54.95 -27.78 -15.78
N ASP A 3 54.47 -28.92 -15.29
CA ASP A 3 53.05 -29.27 -15.30
C ASP A 3 52.46 -28.77 -13.97
N GLU A 4 51.92 -27.55 -13.98
CA GLU A 4 50.99 -27.09 -12.96
C GLU A 4 49.60 -27.70 -13.24
N PRO A 5 48.89 -28.24 -12.23
CA PRO A 5 47.47 -28.55 -12.40
C PRO A 5 46.68 -27.24 -12.51
N GLU A 6 45.95 -27.07 -13.61
CA GLU A 6 45.02 -25.97 -13.82
C GLU A 6 43.96 -25.95 -12.70
N ASP A 7 43.92 -24.84 -11.97
CA ASP A 7 42.85 -24.44 -11.05
C ASP A 7 41.51 -24.39 -11.82
N ASP A 8 40.67 -25.41 -11.64
CA ASP A 8 39.28 -25.44 -12.12
C ASP A 8 38.31 -24.80 -11.11
N ASP A 9 38.76 -23.72 -10.44
CA ASP A 9 38.10 -23.07 -9.31
C ASP A 9 37.37 -21.77 -9.70
N LYS A 10 36.79 -21.70 -10.92
CA LYS A 10 36.04 -20.50 -11.38
C LYS A 10 34.79 -20.82 -12.19
N ALA A 11 33.75 -21.29 -11.51
CA ALA A 11 32.35 -20.91 -11.81
C ALA A 11 31.35 -21.51 -10.79
N GLU A 12 31.53 -21.25 -9.48
CA GLU A 12 30.33 -21.23 -8.62
C GLU A 12 29.55 -19.95 -8.94
N GLU A 13 28.77 -20.00 -10.02
CA GLU A 13 27.72 -19.02 -10.29
C GLU A 13 26.87 -18.85 -9.03
N ASN A 14 26.73 -17.59 -8.59
CA ASN A 14 25.78 -17.13 -7.59
C ASN A 14 24.36 -17.64 -7.91
N LYS A 15 24.06 -18.88 -7.55
CA LYS A 15 22.69 -19.39 -7.54
C LYS A 15 21.99 -18.62 -6.43
N GLU A 16 21.20 -17.63 -6.83
CA GLU A 16 20.31 -16.93 -5.92
C GLU A 16 19.53 -17.95 -5.08
N SER A 17 19.53 -17.74 -3.77
CA SER A 17 18.78 -18.58 -2.85
C SER A 17 17.34 -18.71 -3.31
N LEU A 18 16.79 -19.93 -3.30
CA LEU A 18 15.38 -20.21 -3.59
C LEU A 18 14.44 -19.36 -2.73
N VAL A 19 14.86 -19.02 -1.51
CA VAL A 19 14.11 -18.13 -0.60
C VAL A 19 14.15 -16.70 -1.12
N GLY A 20 15.32 -16.22 -1.56
CA GLY A 20 15.49 -14.92 -2.19
C GLY A 20 14.66 -14.77 -3.46
N GLN A 21 14.68 -15.77 -4.34
CA GLN A 21 13.85 -15.79 -5.55
C GLN A 21 12.35 -15.76 -5.24
N LYS A 22 11.89 -16.60 -4.30
CA LYS A 22 10.47 -16.63 -3.90
C LYS A 22 10.03 -15.32 -3.23
N LEU A 23 10.87 -14.74 -2.37
CA LEU A 23 10.60 -13.47 -1.73
C LEU A 23 10.52 -12.34 -2.75
N SER A 24 11.49 -12.27 -3.67
CA SER A 24 11.53 -11.29 -4.76
C SER A 24 10.32 -11.42 -5.67
N ALA A 25 9.97 -12.64 -6.10
CA ALA A 25 8.81 -12.88 -6.96
C ALA A 25 7.48 -12.47 -6.29
N LYS A 26 7.27 -12.85 -5.03
CA LYS A 26 6.06 -12.46 -4.28
C LYS A 26 5.99 -10.95 -4.05
N THR A 27 7.12 -10.34 -3.69
CA THR A 27 7.23 -8.89 -3.48
C THR A 27 6.90 -8.16 -4.77
N THR A 28 7.55 -8.52 -5.87
CA THR A 28 7.34 -7.91 -7.19
C THR A 28 5.89 -8.05 -7.66
N GLN A 29 5.30 -9.25 -7.54
CA GLN A 29 3.90 -9.48 -7.90
C GLN A 29 2.94 -8.57 -7.11
N ARG A 30 3.12 -8.47 -5.79
CA ARG A 30 2.27 -7.62 -4.95
C ARG A 30 2.50 -6.13 -5.20
N THR A 31 3.75 -5.72 -5.45
CA THR A 31 4.08 -4.34 -5.84
C THR A 31 3.40 -3.98 -7.16
N ILE A 32 3.43 -4.85 -8.16
CA ILE A 32 2.75 -4.62 -9.44
C ILE A 32 1.24 -4.45 -9.22
N ILE A 33 0.61 -5.31 -8.41
CA ILE A 33 -0.83 -5.20 -8.09
C ILE A 33 -1.12 -3.86 -7.37
N LEU A 34 -0.29 -3.47 -6.41
CA LEU A 34 -0.40 -2.18 -5.70
C LEU A 34 -0.26 -0.99 -6.65
N VAL A 35 0.73 -1.01 -7.55
CA VAL A 35 0.94 0.06 -8.53
C VAL A 35 -0.23 0.11 -9.52
N LEU A 36 -0.71 -1.02 -10.03
CA LEU A 36 -1.84 -1.06 -10.95
C LEU A 36 -3.14 -0.56 -10.29
N THR A 37 -3.41 -0.95 -9.04
CA THR A 37 -4.57 -0.44 -8.30
C THR A 37 -4.48 1.06 -8.06
N MET A 38 -3.30 1.56 -7.70
CA MET A 38 -3.04 2.99 -7.56
C MET A 38 -3.23 3.74 -8.89
N LEU A 39 -2.70 3.20 -10.00
CA LEU A 39 -2.85 3.79 -11.34
C LEU A 39 -4.30 3.79 -11.83
N MET A 40 -5.12 2.82 -11.43
CA MET A 40 -6.53 2.74 -11.80
C MET A 40 -7.41 3.69 -10.96
N ILE A 41 -7.13 3.81 -9.67
CA ILE A 41 -7.99 4.53 -8.73
C ILE A 41 -7.63 6.03 -8.65
N LEU A 42 -6.34 6.39 -8.74
CA LEU A 42 -5.95 7.80 -8.63
C LEU A 42 -6.58 8.73 -9.68
N PRO A 43 -6.73 8.35 -10.97
CA PRO A 43 -7.41 9.19 -11.94
C PRO A 43 -8.88 9.43 -11.59
N VAL A 44 -9.57 8.43 -11.03
CA VAL A 44 -10.97 8.53 -10.59
C VAL A 44 -11.11 9.45 -9.37
N LEU A 45 -10.08 9.49 -8.53
CA LEU A 45 -10.05 10.35 -7.36
C LEU A 45 -9.62 11.80 -7.65
N ARG A 46 -9.32 12.15 -8.90
CA ARG A 46 -9.02 13.52 -9.31
C ARG A 46 -10.28 14.19 -9.85
N MET A 47 -10.52 15.43 -9.43
CA MET A 47 -11.53 16.27 -10.06
C MET A 47 -11.05 16.69 -11.45
N ASP A 48 -11.94 16.62 -12.43
CA ASP A 48 -11.63 17.05 -13.78
C ASP A 48 -11.67 18.59 -13.85
N GLN A 49 -10.58 19.18 -14.34
CA GLN A 49 -10.52 20.64 -14.55
C GLN A 49 -11.47 21.08 -15.67
N ALA A 50 -11.97 20.16 -16.50
CA ALA A 50 -13.02 20.44 -17.48
C ALA A 50 -14.31 20.93 -16.82
N GLU A 51 -14.64 20.50 -15.60
CA GLU A 51 -15.84 20.95 -14.86
C GLU A 51 -15.77 22.41 -14.42
N ARG A 52 -14.55 22.98 -14.37
CA ARG A 52 -14.31 24.40 -14.08
C ARG A 52 -14.49 25.29 -15.32
N LEU A 53 -14.39 24.75 -16.52
CA LEU A 53 -14.28 25.52 -17.76
C LEU A 53 -15.64 25.85 -18.37
N PRO A 54 -16.00 27.14 -18.37
CA PRO A 54 -16.56 27.73 -19.56
C PRO A 54 -15.53 28.72 -20.10
N ALA A 55 -14.81 28.30 -21.15
CA ALA A 55 -13.72 29.06 -21.79
C ALA A 55 -14.14 30.46 -22.30
N SER A 56 -15.41 30.83 -22.15
CA SER A 56 -16.02 32.09 -22.56
C SER A 56 -15.81 33.26 -21.60
N GLY A 57 -15.36 33.06 -20.35
CA GLY A 57 -15.24 34.15 -19.37
C GLY A 57 -14.33 35.31 -19.84
N THR A 58 -13.20 34.98 -20.48
CA THR A 58 -12.31 35.98 -21.09
C THR A 58 -12.93 36.66 -22.32
N TYR A 59 -13.64 35.88 -23.16
CA TYR A 59 -14.31 36.43 -24.35
C TYR A 59 -15.46 37.36 -23.96
N ALA A 60 -16.21 37.01 -22.92
CA ALA A 60 -17.27 37.83 -22.37
C ALA A 60 -16.74 39.18 -21.85
N ALA A 61 -15.61 39.16 -21.13
CA ALA A 61 -14.99 40.40 -20.66
C ALA A 61 -14.53 41.29 -21.83
N GLU A 62 -13.99 40.70 -22.90
CA GLU A 62 -13.58 41.43 -24.11
C GLU A 62 -14.78 42.02 -24.86
N ASP A 63 -15.82 41.21 -25.08
CA ASP A 63 -17.06 41.62 -25.76
C ASP A 63 -17.76 42.78 -25.02
N MET A 64 -17.82 42.71 -23.68
CA MET A 64 -18.33 43.81 -22.85
C MET A 64 -17.54 45.10 -23.03
N ARG A 65 -16.21 45.01 -23.13
CA ARG A 65 -15.33 46.18 -23.29
C ARG A 65 -15.46 46.79 -24.67
N GLU A 66 -15.50 45.97 -25.71
CA GLU A 66 -15.70 46.41 -27.09
C GLU A 66 -17.08 47.06 -27.26
N ALA A 67 -18.14 46.40 -26.79
CA ALA A 67 -19.50 46.92 -26.88
C ALA A 67 -19.67 48.25 -26.14
N PHE A 68 -19.04 48.39 -24.96
CA PHE A 68 -19.06 49.66 -24.22
C PHE A 68 -18.31 50.77 -24.96
N THR A 69 -17.15 50.47 -25.54
CA THR A 69 -16.36 51.46 -26.31
C THR A 69 -17.13 51.94 -27.53
N ASN A 70 -17.81 51.03 -28.24
CA ASN A 70 -18.67 51.37 -29.37
C ASN A 70 -19.87 52.21 -28.94
N PHE A 71 -20.41 51.96 -27.75
CA PHE A 71 -21.49 52.77 -27.17
C PHE A 71 -21.00 54.18 -26.82
N GLU A 72 -19.86 54.33 -26.14
CA GLU A 72 -19.30 55.64 -25.75
C GLU A 72 -18.94 56.50 -26.96
N THR A 73 -18.50 55.88 -28.06
CA THR A 73 -18.22 56.56 -29.34
C THR A 73 -19.48 56.88 -30.16
N GLY A 74 -20.65 56.45 -29.70
CA GLY A 74 -21.93 56.67 -30.38
C GLY A 74 -22.16 55.80 -31.62
N LEU A 75 -21.33 54.77 -31.83
CA LEU A 75 -21.44 53.84 -32.95
C LEU A 75 -22.60 52.85 -32.78
N VAL A 76 -22.96 52.51 -31.54
CA VAL A 76 -24.05 51.58 -31.22
C VAL A 76 -24.99 52.14 -30.16
N HIS A 77 -26.23 51.65 -30.15
CA HIS A 77 -27.18 51.92 -29.07
C HIS A 77 -26.76 51.19 -27.79
N HIS A 78 -27.04 51.81 -26.63
CA HIS A 78 -26.77 51.23 -25.31
C HIS A 78 -27.39 49.84 -25.10
N SER A 79 -28.48 49.50 -25.81
CA SER A 79 -29.08 48.17 -25.76
C SER A 79 -28.15 47.05 -26.22
N LEU A 80 -27.22 47.32 -27.15
CA LEU A 80 -26.24 46.33 -27.62
C LEU A 80 -25.14 46.11 -26.57
N TYR A 81 -24.76 47.15 -25.83
CA TYR A 81 -23.88 47.01 -24.67
C TYR A 81 -24.57 46.18 -23.57
N ASP A 82 -25.82 46.50 -23.23
CA ASP A 82 -26.60 45.75 -22.25
C ASP A 82 -26.70 44.27 -22.63
N GLU A 83 -26.91 43.99 -23.92
CA GLU A 83 -26.95 42.62 -24.44
C GLU A 83 -25.63 41.87 -24.22
N ALA A 84 -24.47 42.50 -24.47
CA ALA A 84 -23.18 41.88 -24.24
C ALA A 84 -22.96 41.51 -22.76
N VAL A 85 -23.30 42.43 -21.83
CA VAL A 85 -23.18 42.19 -20.39
C VAL A 85 -24.17 41.13 -19.90
N LEU A 86 -25.43 41.21 -20.34
CA LEU A 86 -26.48 40.26 -19.96
C LEU A 86 -26.21 38.86 -20.52
N LYS A 87 -25.71 38.77 -21.76
CA LYS A 87 -25.29 37.50 -22.35
C LYS A 87 -24.16 36.86 -21.52
N ALA A 88 -23.16 37.64 -21.09
CA ALA A 88 -22.11 37.15 -20.20
C ALA A 88 -22.66 36.62 -18.88
N LEU A 89 -23.50 37.40 -18.19
CA LEU A 89 -24.06 37.00 -16.89
C LEU A 89 -25.00 35.80 -16.96
N TYR A 90 -25.88 35.76 -17.96
CA TYR A 90 -26.83 34.66 -18.10
C TYR A 90 -26.16 33.39 -18.60
N TYR A 91 -25.22 33.47 -19.56
CA TYR A 91 -24.47 32.28 -19.99
C TYR A 91 -23.77 31.58 -18.80
N HIS A 92 -23.37 32.35 -17.79
CA HIS A 92 -22.78 31.86 -16.55
C HIS A 92 -23.73 31.99 -15.34
N ASN A 93 -25.04 31.86 -15.56
CA ASN A 93 -26.06 32.10 -14.55
C ASN A 93 -25.87 31.18 -13.33
N TRP A 94 -25.63 31.80 -12.18
CA TRP A 94 -25.42 31.13 -10.89
C TRP A 94 -26.66 30.43 -10.33
N PHE A 95 -27.86 30.89 -10.68
CA PHE A 95 -29.11 30.35 -10.14
C PHE A 95 -29.58 29.08 -10.85
N ASN A 96 -29.15 28.87 -12.09
CA ASN A 96 -29.54 27.72 -12.89
C ASN A 96 -29.05 26.41 -12.24
N GLY A 97 -29.93 25.41 -12.15
CA GLY A 97 -29.67 24.13 -11.48
C GLY A 97 -29.71 24.15 -9.94
N LYS A 98 -29.82 25.32 -9.31
CA LYS A 98 -30.02 25.44 -7.85
C LYS A 98 -31.46 25.74 -7.45
N SER A 99 -32.23 26.39 -8.32
CA SER A 99 -33.64 26.74 -8.11
C SER A 99 -34.64 25.97 -9.00
N GLY A 100 -34.18 25.05 -9.85
CA GLY A 100 -35.03 24.24 -10.74
C GLY A 100 -34.26 23.25 -11.63
N GLU A 101 -34.99 22.37 -12.34
CA GLU A 101 -34.41 21.46 -13.34
C GLU A 101 -34.00 22.22 -14.61
N CYS A 102 -32.83 21.89 -15.13
CA CYS A 102 -32.28 22.46 -16.36
C CYS A 102 -33.23 22.19 -17.55
N PRO A 103 -33.78 23.21 -18.24
CA PRO A 103 -34.73 23.00 -19.32
C PRO A 103 -34.00 22.52 -20.59
N GLY A 104 -33.89 21.20 -20.75
CA GLY A 104 -33.23 20.57 -21.91
C GLY A 104 -32.76 19.14 -21.62
N SER A 105 -33.67 18.24 -21.24
CA SER A 105 -33.38 17.01 -20.50
C SER A 105 -32.78 15.81 -21.27
N GLU A 106 -32.30 15.92 -22.52
CA GLU A 106 -31.72 14.73 -23.20
C GLU A 106 -30.45 14.97 -24.06
N GLN A 107 -30.24 16.15 -24.65
CA GLN A 107 -29.08 16.42 -25.54
C GLN A 107 -28.47 17.83 -25.43
N GLY A 108 -29.08 18.73 -24.65
CA GLY A 108 -28.61 20.11 -24.45
C GLY A 108 -27.79 20.28 -23.18
N GLY A 109 -26.88 21.26 -23.17
CA GLY A 109 -26.11 21.65 -21.98
C GLY A 109 -26.75 22.83 -21.24
N CYS A 110 -26.31 23.10 -20.01
CA CYS A 110 -26.72 24.30 -19.27
C CYS A 110 -25.64 24.81 -18.34
N SER A 111 -25.81 26.04 -17.85
CA SER A 111 -24.83 26.65 -16.94
C SER A 111 -24.67 25.86 -15.63
N ALA A 112 -25.71 25.12 -15.19
CA ALA A 112 -25.66 24.21 -14.06
C ALA A 112 -24.65 23.06 -14.20
N SER A 113 -24.27 22.69 -15.44
CA SER A 113 -23.26 21.66 -15.70
C SER A 113 -21.84 22.10 -15.34
N PHE A 114 -21.63 23.38 -15.04
CA PHE A 114 -20.33 23.95 -14.71
C PHE A 114 -20.30 24.45 -13.26
N SER A 115 -19.16 24.27 -12.61
CA SER A 115 -18.94 24.72 -11.23
C SER A 115 -18.40 26.16 -11.13
N SER A 116 -18.38 26.90 -12.25
CA SER A 116 -17.91 28.28 -12.36
C SER A 116 -19.02 29.17 -12.90
N ASN A 117 -19.63 29.96 -12.02
CA ASN A 117 -20.77 30.81 -12.35
C ASN A 117 -20.52 32.27 -11.98
N ALA A 118 -20.96 33.20 -12.81
CA ALA A 118 -20.76 34.62 -12.58
C ALA A 118 -21.66 35.11 -11.44
N PHE A 119 -21.06 35.77 -10.45
CA PHE A 119 -21.82 36.32 -9.33
C PHE A 119 -21.68 37.83 -9.17
N TRP A 120 -20.66 38.46 -9.76
CA TRP A 120 -20.45 39.90 -9.67
C TRP A 120 -19.91 40.44 -11.00
N VAL A 121 -20.41 41.61 -11.38
CA VAL A 121 -19.96 42.36 -12.55
C VAL A 121 -19.78 43.84 -12.20
N GLY A 122 -18.81 44.48 -12.85
CA GLY A 122 -18.58 45.90 -12.70
C GLY A 122 -17.27 46.34 -13.31
N ILE A 123 -16.79 47.48 -12.83
CA ILE A 123 -15.50 48.05 -13.21
C ILE A 123 -14.55 48.04 -12.01
N ALA A 124 -13.26 48.05 -12.29
CA ALA A 124 -12.20 48.16 -11.31
C ALA A 124 -11.12 49.12 -11.80
N GLY A 125 -10.48 49.85 -10.89
CA GLY A 125 -9.43 50.80 -11.25
C GLY A 125 -8.73 51.40 -10.03
N ARG A 126 -7.66 52.16 -10.29
CA ARG A 126 -6.85 52.83 -9.26
C ARG A 126 -7.03 54.35 -9.23
N ARG A 127 -7.84 54.88 -10.15
CA ARG A 127 -8.19 56.30 -10.21
C ARG A 127 -9.12 56.68 -9.03
N SER A 128 -9.46 57.96 -8.91
CA SER A 128 -10.31 58.44 -7.81
C SER A 128 -11.68 57.74 -7.79
N ASP A 129 -12.19 57.49 -6.59
CA ASP A 129 -13.49 56.84 -6.40
C ASP A 129 -14.63 57.61 -7.09
N ALA A 130 -14.53 58.94 -7.19
CA ALA A 130 -15.51 59.77 -7.90
C ALA A 130 -15.54 59.43 -9.40
N PHE A 131 -14.38 59.35 -10.04
CA PHE A 131 -14.25 58.97 -11.45
C PHE A 131 -14.80 57.56 -11.71
N LEU A 132 -14.44 56.59 -10.86
CA LEU A 132 -14.95 55.22 -11.01
C LEU A 132 -16.47 55.15 -10.79
N THR A 133 -17.03 55.97 -9.90
CA THR A 133 -18.49 56.00 -9.70
C THR A 133 -19.20 56.55 -10.94
N GLU A 134 -18.66 57.58 -11.58
CA GLU A 134 -19.21 58.16 -12.80
C GLU A 134 -19.21 57.16 -13.96
N VAL A 135 -18.07 56.48 -14.19
CA VAL A 135 -17.97 55.44 -15.22
C VAL A 135 -18.91 54.28 -14.92
N ALA A 136 -19.03 53.83 -13.67
CA ALA A 136 -19.93 52.74 -13.29
C ALA A 136 -21.41 53.11 -13.48
N LEU A 137 -21.79 54.36 -13.21
CA LEU A 137 -23.14 54.84 -13.48
C LEU A 137 -23.46 54.86 -14.97
N ASN A 138 -22.51 55.25 -15.82
CA ASN A 138 -22.66 55.20 -17.28
C ASN A 138 -22.70 53.75 -17.81
N ALA A 139 -21.97 52.84 -17.17
CA ALA A 139 -21.96 51.41 -17.48
C ALA A 139 -23.14 50.62 -16.87
N SER A 140 -24.07 51.29 -16.17
CA SER A 140 -25.20 50.62 -15.54
C SER A 140 -26.24 50.14 -16.56
N LEU A 141 -26.77 48.94 -16.37
CA LEU A 141 -27.72 48.31 -17.30
C LEU A 141 -29.10 48.96 -17.26
N MET A 142 -29.81 49.00 -18.41
CA MET A 142 -31.18 49.50 -18.43
C MET A 142 -32.15 48.49 -17.78
N PRO A 143 -33.00 48.91 -16.82
CA PRO A 143 -33.97 48.03 -16.17
C PRO A 143 -34.94 47.30 -17.12
N ALA A 144 -35.23 47.90 -18.28
CA ALA A 144 -36.07 47.30 -19.31
C ALA A 144 -35.36 46.12 -20.00
N MET A 145 -34.07 46.27 -20.32
CA MET A 145 -33.26 45.23 -20.95
C MET A 145 -33.07 44.03 -20.03
N VAL A 146 -32.72 44.27 -18.75
CA VAL A 146 -32.54 43.19 -17.75
C VAL A 146 -33.81 42.33 -17.63
N ARG A 147 -34.99 42.96 -17.55
CA ARG A 147 -36.29 42.26 -17.43
C ARG A 147 -36.69 41.53 -18.72
N SER A 148 -36.43 42.13 -19.88
CA SER A 148 -36.65 41.49 -21.18
C SER A 148 -35.81 40.22 -21.31
N TRP A 149 -34.53 40.30 -20.93
CA TRP A 149 -33.60 39.18 -20.99
C TRP A 149 -33.97 38.05 -20.04
N ASN A 150 -34.43 38.37 -18.82
CA ASN A 150 -34.91 37.33 -17.89
C ASN A 150 -36.14 36.59 -18.44
N THR A 151 -37.05 37.32 -19.09
CA THR A 151 -38.22 36.73 -19.76
C THR A 151 -37.77 35.81 -20.89
N TYR A 152 -36.84 36.26 -21.73
CA TYR A 152 -36.26 35.44 -22.80
C TYR A 152 -35.61 34.16 -22.26
N ALA A 153 -34.80 34.28 -21.20
CA ALA A 153 -34.14 33.15 -20.56
C ALA A 153 -35.13 32.14 -19.94
N SER A 154 -36.32 32.57 -19.53
CA SER A 154 -37.35 31.67 -18.97
C SER A 154 -38.07 30.80 -20.01
N VAL A 155 -38.08 31.23 -21.28
CA VAL A 155 -38.75 30.53 -22.39
C VAL A 155 -37.77 29.91 -23.38
N GLN A 156 -36.47 29.95 -23.06
CA GLN A 156 -35.40 29.50 -23.92
C GLN A 156 -35.49 27.99 -24.18
N ASN A 157 -35.23 27.56 -25.42
CA ASN A 157 -35.14 26.16 -25.82
C ASN A 157 -34.00 25.95 -26.83
N ASP A 158 -32.84 26.50 -26.51
CA ASP A 158 -31.62 26.37 -27.32
C ASP A 158 -30.81 25.15 -26.90
N LEU A 159 -29.79 24.80 -27.70
CA LEU A 159 -28.84 23.72 -27.36
C LEU A 159 -28.11 23.96 -26.02
N PHE A 160 -27.94 25.23 -25.63
CA PHE A 160 -27.41 25.62 -24.33
C PHE A 160 -28.40 26.53 -23.61
N ASN A 161 -28.95 26.07 -22.48
CA ASN A 161 -29.95 26.82 -21.73
C ASN A 161 -29.35 27.45 -20.48
N PHE A 162 -29.49 28.77 -20.33
CA PHE A 162 -28.95 29.51 -19.20
C PHE A 162 -29.95 29.71 -18.04
N GLY A 163 -31.24 29.48 -18.26
CA GLY A 163 -32.28 29.62 -17.25
C GLY A 163 -32.51 31.07 -16.76
N SER A 164 -33.62 31.31 -16.08
CA SER A 164 -33.96 32.62 -15.51
C SER A 164 -33.30 32.84 -14.14
N MET A 165 -33.25 34.10 -13.72
CA MET A 165 -32.84 34.53 -12.38
C MET A 165 -34.07 34.86 -11.52
N PRO A 166 -33.99 34.68 -10.18
CA PRO A 166 -35.01 35.16 -9.24
C PRO A 166 -35.22 36.67 -9.33
N THR A 167 -36.43 37.11 -8.97
CA THR A 167 -36.83 38.53 -9.02
C THR A 167 -35.87 39.46 -8.27
N GLU A 168 -35.36 39.01 -7.13
CA GLU A 168 -34.45 39.73 -6.26
C GLU A 168 -33.10 40.00 -6.94
N ALA A 169 -32.60 39.02 -7.70
CA ALA A 169 -31.37 39.15 -8.47
C ALA A 169 -31.57 40.05 -9.70
N VAL A 170 -32.71 39.93 -10.38
CA VAL A 170 -33.10 40.78 -11.52
C VAL A 170 -33.20 42.25 -11.10
N GLU A 171 -33.85 42.54 -9.98
CA GLU A 171 -33.96 43.90 -9.43
C GLU A 171 -32.59 44.48 -9.06
N THR A 172 -31.70 43.63 -8.54
CA THR A 172 -30.35 44.03 -8.18
C THR A 172 -29.51 44.39 -9.41
N LEU A 173 -29.59 43.58 -10.48
CA LEU A 173 -28.93 43.85 -11.75
C LEU A 173 -29.51 45.08 -12.47
N ALA A 174 -30.82 45.30 -12.36
CA ALA A 174 -31.49 46.48 -12.91
C ALA A 174 -31.21 47.77 -12.12
N SER A 175 -30.58 47.68 -10.94
CA SER A 175 -30.24 48.84 -10.13
C SER A 175 -28.89 49.43 -10.56
N PRO A 176 -28.69 50.76 -10.47
CA PRO A 176 -27.42 51.39 -10.81
C PRO A 176 -26.23 50.80 -10.05
N TRP A 177 -25.09 50.71 -10.72
CA TRP A 177 -23.83 50.20 -10.18
C TRP A 177 -23.21 51.22 -9.22
N THR A 178 -23.51 51.03 -7.94
CA THR A 178 -23.15 51.97 -6.86
C THR A 178 -22.42 51.29 -5.72
N THR A 179 -22.39 49.95 -5.69
CA THR A 179 -21.71 49.17 -4.65
C THR A 179 -20.20 49.30 -4.83
N LYS A 180 -19.52 49.81 -3.80
CA LYS A 180 -18.06 50.00 -3.81
C LYS A 180 -17.39 48.93 -2.96
N CYS A 181 -16.38 48.30 -3.51
CA CYS A 181 -15.60 47.26 -2.86
C CYS A 181 -14.11 47.57 -3.02
N SER A 182 -13.30 47.26 -2.01
CA SER A 182 -11.84 47.32 -2.13
C SER A 182 -11.28 45.90 -2.10
N VAL A 183 -10.68 45.45 -3.20
CA VAL A 183 -10.12 44.10 -3.32
C VAL A 183 -8.67 44.22 -3.76
N SER A 184 -7.74 43.71 -2.95
CA SER A 184 -6.29 43.74 -3.20
C SER A 184 -5.75 45.15 -3.51
N GLY A 185 -6.29 46.18 -2.85
CA GLY A 185 -5.88 47.58 -3.03
C GLY A 185 -6.39 48.25 -4.31
N VAL A 186 -7.37 47.66 -5.00
CA VAL A 186 -8.03 48.22 -6.18
C VAL A 186 -9.51 48.47 -5.86
N THR A 187 -10.01 49.66 -6.20
CA THR A 187 -11.42 50.01 -6.02
C THR A 187 -12.23 49.36 -7.13
N HIS A 188 -13.29 48.66 -6.73
CA HIS A 188 -14.26 48.02 -7.60
C HIS A 188 -15.62 48.69 -7.40
N VAL A 189 -16.32 48.96 -8.50
CA VAL A 189 -17.67 49.52 -8.47
C VAL A 189 -18.57 48.68 -9.37
N GLY A 190 -19.63 48.12 -8.81
CA GLY A 190 -20.44 47.15 -9.54
C GLY A 190 -21.64 46.61 -8.76
N ARG A 191 -22.10 45.42 -9.15
CA ARG A 191 -23.22 44.70 -8.53
C ARG A 191 -22.93 43.22 -8.45
N SER A 192 -23.31 42.62 -7.32
CA SER A 192 -23.44 41.18 -7.20
C SER A 192 -24.89 40.74 -7.37
N VAL A 193 -25.12 39.66 -8.11
CA VAL A 193 -26.42 38.97 -8.16
C VAL A 193 -26.76 38.25 -6.86
N LEU A 194 -25.79 38.10 -5.94
CA LEU A 194 -25.93 37.42 -4.64
C LEU A 194 -26.02 38.40 -3.46
N SER A 195 -26.22 39.69 -3.70
CA SER A 195 -26.29 40.72 -2.63
C SER A 195 -27.47 40.57 -1.68
N LYS A 196 -28.58 39.97 -2.15
CA LYS A 196 -29.77 39.72 -1.33
C LYS A 196 -29.83 38.25 -0.91
N LYS A 197 -30.28 38.01 0.32
CA LYS A 197 -30.65 36.67 0.76
C LYS A 197 -31.89 36.20 -0.02
N ILE A 198 -31.83 34.99 -0.56
CA ILE A 198 -32.92 34.36 -1.32
C ILE A 198 -33.17 33.00 -0.67
N ASP A 199 -34.36 32.81 -0.11
CA ASP A 199 -34.68 31.61 0.67
C ASP A 199 -34.53 30.34 -0.16
N GLY A 200 -33.76 29.38 0.36
CA GLY A 200 -33.51 28.10 -0.29
C GLY A 200 -32.47 28.11 -1.43
N THR A 201 -31.87 29.26 -1.77
CA THR A 201 -30.82 29.33 -2.81
C THR A 201 -29.59 30.12 -2.36
N VAL A 202 -29.76 31.30 -1.76
CA VAL A 202 -28.66 32.15 -1.27
C VAL A 202 -28.78 32.31 0.24
N ASP A 203 -28.06 31.48 0.99
CA ASP A 203 -28.05 31.54 2.46
C ASP A 203 -27.23 32.71 3.00
N HIS A 204 -26.10 33.01 2.35
CA HIS A 204 -25.17 34.07 2.72
C HIS A 204 -25.06 35.09 1.58
N PRO A 205 -25.50 36.35 1.81
CA PRO A 205 -25.38 37.40 0.81
C PRO A 205 -23.92 37.76 0.61
N VAL A 206 -23.55 38.00 -0.66
CA VAL A 206 -22.20 38.39 -1.07
C VAL A 206 -22.34 39.68 -1.86
N ASP A 207 -21.88 40.79 -1.28
CA ASP A 207 -21.97 42.11 -1.91
C ASP A 207 -20.73 42.43 -2.72
N CYS A 208 -19.57 42.01 -2.20
CA CYS A 208 -18.27 42.29 -2.73
C CYS A 208 -17.49 41.00 -3.06
N PRO A 209 -16.68 40.99 -4.13
CA PRO A 209 -15.83 39.83 -4.44
C PRO A 209 -14.84 39.49 -3.32
N GLY A 210 -14.49 40.47 -2.47
CA GLY A 210 -13.63 40.28 -1.30
C GLY A 210 -14.29 39.57 -0.11
N ASP A 211 -15.61 39.37 -0.13
CA ASP A 211 -16.32 38.64 0.93
C ASP A 211 -16.07 37.13 0.83
N LEU A 212 -15.68 36.65 -0.36
CA LEU A 212 -15.30 35.27 -0.63
C LEU A 212 -13.77 35.09 -0.54
N ARG A 213 -13.33 33.87 -0.25
CA ARG A 213 -11.89 33.56 -0.17
C ARG A 213 -11.25 33.64 -1.55
N PHE A 214 -9.97 34.00 -1.61
CA PHE A 214 -9.23 34.07 -2.88
C PHE A 214 -9.27 32.76 -3.70
N MET A 215 -9.36 31.60 -3.03
CA MET A 215 -9.46 30.29 -3.69
C MET A 215 -10.87 29.96 -4.20
N GLU A 216 -11.89 30.67 -3.72
CA GLU A 216 -13.31 30.47 -4.05
C GLU A 216 -13.78 31.41 -5.17
N VAL A 217 -12.87 32.23 -5.70
CA VAL A 217 -13.19 33.29 -6.65
C VAL A 217 -12.25 33.22 -7.84
N ASP A 218 -12.81 33.27 -9.04
CA ASP A 218 -12.05 33.56 -10.26
C ASP A 218 -12.44 34.93 -10.82
N ARG A 219 -11.57 35.51 -11.63
CA ARG A 219 -11.85 36.81 -12.28
C ARG A 219 -11.42 36.82 -13.73
N PHE A 220 -12.27 37.39 -14.57
CA PHE A 220 -12.00 37.60 -15.97
C PHE A 220 -12.06 39.08 -16.30
N LEU A 221 -11.07 39.53 -17.08
CA LEU A 221 -10.87 40.92 -17.46
C LEU A 221 -10.50 40.98 -18.96
N PRO A 222 -10.81 42.10 -19.65
CA PRO A 222 -10.42 42.30 -21.04
C PRO A 222 -8.90 42.27 -21.19
N ARG A 223 -8.40 41.64 -22.25
CA ARG A 223 -6.96 41.47 -22.49
C ARG A 223 -6.45 42.37 -23.61
N LEU A 224 -7.30 42.88 -24.50
CA LEU A 224 -6.90 43.77 -25.60
C LEU A 224 -6.86 45.25 -25.12
N MET A 225 -6.08 45.52 -24.07
CA MET A 225 -5.94 46.86 -23.49
C MET A 225 -4.46 47.24 -23.33
N THR A 226 -4.15 48.54 -23.45
CA THR A 226 -2.80 49.03 -23.14
C THR A 226 -2.57 49.08 -21.63
N ALA A 227 -1.30 49.04 -21.20
CA ALA A 227 -0.95 49.12 -19.79
C ALA A 227 -1.46 50.41 -19.12
N GLU A 228 -1.51 51.53 -19.87
CA GLU A 228 -2.04 52.81 -19.39
C GLU A 228 -3.55 52.74 -19.15
N GLN A 229 -4.30 52.22 -20.13
CA GLN A 229 -5.76 52.03 -20.01
C GLN A 229 -6.12 51.12 -18.82
N TYR A 230 -5.31 50.09 -18.58
CA TYR A 230 -5.51 49.17 -17.46
C TYR A 230 -5.30 49.84 -16.09
N GLN A 231 -4.41 50.84 -15.99
CA GLN A 231 -4.22 51.58 -14.72
C GLN A 231 -5.36 52.55 -14.42
N ASP A 232 -6.02 53.08 -15.47
CA ASP A 232 -7.19 53.93 -15.31
C ASP A 232 -8.38 53.13 -14.76
N TRP A 233 -8.95 52.25 -15.59
CA TRP A 233 -10.06 51.37 -15.23
C TRP A 233 -10.28 50.26 -16.27
N TYR A 234 -10.87 49.15 -15.83
CA TYR A 234 -11.21 48.00 -16.68
C TYR A 234 -12.49 47.31 -16.20
N PHE A 235 -13.18 46.62 -17.12
CA PHE A 235 -14.29 45.73 -16.74
C PHE A 235 -13.77 44.46 -16.06
N VAL A 236 -14.51 43.95 -15.09
CA VAL A 236 -14.19 42.68 -14.46
C VAL A 236 -15.46 41.92 -14.11
N ILE A 237 -15.42 40.62 -14.36
CA ILE A 237 -16.48 39.68 -13.97
C ILE A 237 -15.86 38.69 -12.99
N TYR A 238 -16.51 38.51 -11.85
CA TYR A 238 -16.09 37.54 -10.84
C TYR A 238 -17.00 36.32 -10.82
N PHE A 239 -16.36 35.17 -10.68
CA PHE A 239 -16.97 33.85 -10.73
C PHE A 239 -16.84 33.16 -9.38
N ASP A 240 -17.91 32.46 -8.97
CA ASP A 240 -17.99 31.70 -7.74
C ASP A 240 -17.55 30.25 -8.01
N LEU A 241 -16.49 29.83 -7.32
CA LEU A 241 -15.90 28.50 -7.36
C LEU A 241 -16.16 27.68 -6.10
N ARG A 242 -16.99 28.14 -5.15
CA ARG A 242 -17.21 27.44 -3.86
C ARG A 242 -17.60 25.97 -4.02
N SER A 243 -18.46 25.66 -5.01
CA SER A 243 -18.86 24.28 -5.30
C SER A 243 -17.65 23.44 -5.73
N PHE A 244 -16.85 23.97 -6.66
CA PHE A 244 -15.64 23.32 -7.17
C PHE A 244 -14.62 23.09 -6.04
N THR A 245 -14.29 24.14 -5.28
CA THR A 245 -13.31 24.07 -4.18
C THR A 245 -13.73 23.06 -3.11
N ARG A 246 -15.04 22.94 -2.82
CA ARG A 246 -15.56 21.97 -1.84
C ARG A 246 -15.41 20.53 -2.33
N GLN A 247 -15.71 20.27 -3.60
CA GLN A 247 -15.56 18.94 -4.20
C GLN A 247 -14.08 18.56 -4.34
N GLU A 248 -13.23 19.50 -4.76
CA GLU A 248 -11.77 19.32 -4.80
C GLU A 248 -11.18 19.01 -3.42
N ALA A 249 -11.63 19.72 -2.38
CA ALA A 249 -11.23 19.43 -1.00
C ALA A 249 -11.67 18.03 -0.53
N GLN A 250 -12.88 17.61 -0.90
CA GLN A 250 -13.37 16.27 -0.57
C GLN A 250 -12.56 15.17 -1.28
N MET A 251 -12.29 15.34 -2.57
CA MET A 251 -11.55 14.38 -3.38
C MET A 251 -10.06 14.30 -2.99
N SER A 252 -9.45 15.43 -2.63
CA SER A 252 -8.08 15.45 -2.10
C SER A 252 -7.98 14.72 -0.76
N LEU A 253 -8.95 14.89 0.15
CA LEU A 253 -9.02 14.13 1.39
C LEU A 253 -9.16 12.63 1.13
N CYS A 254 -10.08 12.22 0.25
CA CYS A 254 -10.24 10.83 -0.17
C CYS A 254 -8.95 10.25 -0.76
N THR A 255 -8.23 11.03 -1.57
CA THR A 255 -6.94 10.63 -2.14
C THR A 255 -5.90 10.39 -1.06
N THR A 256 -5.76 11.29 -0.09
CA THR A 256 -4.81 11.13 1.02
C THR A 256 -5.12 9.89 1.85
N VAL A 257 -6.39 9.68 2.23
CA VAL A 257 -6.83 8.50 2.98
C VAL A 257 -6.54 7.22 2.21
N PHE A 258 -6.84 7.20 0.90
CA PHE A 258 -6.57 6.06 0.03
C PHE A 258 -5.08 5.73 -0.04
N VAL A 259 -4.22 6.73 -0.26
CA VAL A 259 -2.76 6.53 -0.33
C VAL A 259 -2.21 6.02 1.00
N CYS A 260 -2.65 6.57 2.14
CA CYS A 260 -2.25 6.06 3.46
C CYS A 260 -2.66 4.59 3.64
N PHE A 261 -3.89 4.23 3.27
CA PHE A 261 -4.40 2.86 3.37
C PHE A 261 -3.59 1.88 2.52
N VAL A 262 -3.30 2.25 1.27
CA VAL A 262 -2.49 1.48 0.32
C VAL A 262 -1.07 1.26 0.86
N LEU A 263 -0.42 2.29 1.41
CA LEU A 263 0.91 2.20 2.01
C LEU A 263 0.94 1.32 3.26
N CYS A 264 -0.08 1.42 4.13
CA CYS A 264 -0.20 0.54 5.30
C CYS A 264 -0.34 -0.93 4.88
N ILE A 265 -1.17 -1.22 3.90
CA ILE A 265 -1.35 -2.57 3.35
C ILE A 265 -0.03 -3.09 2.76
N ALA A 266 0.67 -2.27 1.98
CA ALA A 266 1.96 -2.62 1.40
C ALA A 266 2.99 -3.00 2.49
N SER A 267 3.09 -2.17 3.53
CA SER A 267 4.00 -2.40 4.66
C SER A 267 3.69 -3.71 5.38
N ILE A 268 2.42 -3.99 5.68
CA ILE A 268 2.00 -5.24 6.33
C ILE A 268 2.32 -6.45 5.45
N PHE A 269 2.04 -6.39 4.15
CA PHE A 269 2.31 -7.50 3.24
C PHE A 269 3.80 -7.81 3.10
N PHE A 270 4.66 -6.81 2.97
CA PHE A 270 6.10 -7.01 2.88
C PHE A 270 6.68 -7.50 4.20
N SER A 271 6.24 -6.94 5.33
CA SER A 271 6.67 -7.40 6.65
C SER A 271 6.30 -8.85 6.89
N ARG A 272 5.08 -9.26 6.51
CA ARG A 272 4.63 -10.66 6.65
C ARG A 272 5.41 -11.62 5.77
N ASP A 273 5.72 -11.22 4.53
CA ASP A 273 6.49 -12.07 3.62
C ASP A 273 7.94 -12.25 4.10
N ALA A 274 8.59 -11.19 4.58
CA ALA A 274 9.91 -11.28 5.20
C ALA A 274 9.90 -12.15 6.46
N GLN A 275 8.89 -11.99 7.32
CA GLN A 275 8.74 -12.78 8.54
C GLN A 275 8.61 -14.27 8.23
N ALA A 276 7.69 -14.64 7.34
CA ALA A 276 7.36 -16.05 7.07
C ALA A 276 8.40 -16.78 6.21
N LEU A 277 9.10 -16.10 5.30
CA LEU A 277 10.07 -16.74 4.42
C LEU A 277 11.48 -16.80 5.02
N VAL A 278 11.87 -15.82 5.85
CA VAL A 278 13.26 -15.66 6.31
C VAL A 278 13.38 -15.69 7.83
N LEU A 279 12.69 -14.80 8.55
CA LEU A 279 12.93 -14.60 9.98
C LEU A 279 12.49 -15.80 10.81
N GLU A 280 11.27 -16.30 10.61
CA GLU A 280 10.72 -17.40 11.39
C GLU A 280 11.52 -18.72 11.21
N PRO A 281 11.91 -19.14 9.99
CA PRO A 281 12.77 -20.32 9.83
C PRO A 281 14.14 -20.16 10.47
N VAL A 282 14.76 -18.98 10.41
CA VAL A 282 16.07 -18.73 11.03
C VAL A 282 15.97 -18.77 12.55
N GLU A 283 14.94 -18.17 13.13
CA GLU A 283 14.66 -18.21 14.56
C GLU A 283 14.44 -19.65 15.05
N GLN A 284 13.70 -20.46 14.28
CA GLN A 284 13.51 -21.88 14.56
C GLN A 284 14.83 -22.65 14.49
N MET A 285 15.67 -22.43 13.47
CA MET A 285 16.98 -23.08 13.38
C MET A 285 17.87 -22.77 14.59
N ILE A 286 17.97 -21.50 15.00
CA ILE A 286 18.77 -21.09 16.16
C ILE A 286 18.24 -21.77 17.43
N SER A 287 16.93 -21.73 17.66
CA SER A 287 16.30 -22.37 18.81
C SER A 287 16.53 -23.89 18.85
N ARG A 288 16.50 -24.57 17.69
CA ARG A 288 16.81 -26.01 17.59
C ARG A 288 18.27 -26.30 17.95
N VAL A 289 19.21 -25.49 17.46
CA VAL A 289 20.64 -25.65 17.78
C VAL A 289 20.89 -25.44 19.29
N GLU A 290 20.30 -24.43 19.89
CA GLU A 290 20.39 -24.19 21.34
C GLU A 290 19.80 -25.35 22.14
N ALA A 291 18.64 -25.88 21.73
CA ALA A 291 18.04 -27.03 22.39
C ALA A 291 18.90 -28.30 22.28
N ILE A 292 19.58 -28.52 21.13
CA ILE A 292 20.53 -29.62 20.94
C ILE A 292 21.78 -29.43 21.79
N ARG A 293 22.28 -28.19 21.92
CA ARG A 293 23.40 -27.85 22.80
C ARG A 293 23.10 -28.18 24.26
N ASP A 294 21.93 -27.76 24.73
CA ASP A 294 21.55 -27.95 26.13
C ASP A 294 21.28 -29.42 26.46
N ASN A 295 20.67 -30.15 25.52
CA ASN A 295 20.43 -31.58 25.63
C ASN A 295 20.56 -32.29 24.26
N PRO A 296 21.66 -33.03 24.02
CA PRO A 296 21.86 -33.76 22.76
C PRO A 296 20.75 -34.76 22.45
N LEU A 297 20.12 -35.37 23.47
CA LEU A 297 19.00 -36.31 23.30
C LEU A 297 17.71 -35.63 22.80
N ALA A 298 17.60 -34.30 22.93
CA ALA A 298 16.47 -33.57 22.37
C ALA A 298 16.42 -33.68 20.84
N ALA A 299 17.57 -33.83 20.18
CA ALA A 299 17.64 -34.01 18.74
C ALA A 299 16.88 -35.25 18.25
N MET A 300 16.95 -36.37 18.98
CA MET A 300 16.21 -37.60 18.66
C MET A 300 14.70 -37.37 18.75
N LYS A 301 14.22 -36.75 19.83
CA LYS A 301 12.79 -36.43 19.99
C LYS A 301 12.30 -35.49 18.89
N MET A 302 13.11 -34.49 18.52
CA MET A 302 12.78 -33.57 17.43
C MET A 302 12.69 -34.28 16.08
N ALA A 303 13.59 -35.23 15.81
CA ALA A 303 13.56 -36.05 14.60
C ALA A 303 12.33 -36.96 14.54
N ASP A 304 11.98 -37.61 15.64
CA ASP A 304 10.80 -38.47 15.74
C ASP A 304 9.50 -37.67 15.55
N ASP A 305 9.38 -36.52 16.23
CA ASP A 305 8.23 -35.63 16.09
C ASP A 305 8.10 -35.11 14.65
N GLU A 306 9.21 -34.78 14.00
CA GLU A 306 9.21 -34.32 12.61
C GLU A 306 8.75 -35.44 11.66
N PHE A 307 9.27 -36.65 11.84
CA PHE A 307 8.86 -37.82 11.06
C PHE A 307 7.35 -38.08 11.20
N GLN A 308 6.83 -38.05 12.43
CA GLN A 308 5.39 -38.19 12.70
C GLN A 308 4.57 -37.09 12.02
N ARG A 309 5.01 -35.83 12.08
CA ARG A 309 4.34 -34.70 11.40
C ARG A 309 4.34 -34.87 9.89
N GLU A 310 5.43 -35.34 9.28
CA GLU A 310 5.48 -35.62 7.85
C GLU A 310 4.50 -36.74 7.45
N GLU A 311 4.43 -37.81 8.25
CA GLU A 311 3.53 -38.92 7.99
C GLU A 311 2.05 -38.49 8.11
N GLN A 312 1.72 -37.71 9.14
CA GLN A 312 0.39 -37.10 9.29
C GLN A 312 0.04 -36.21 8.10
N ARG A 313 0.97 -35.36 7.63
CA ARG A 313 0.76 -34.50 6.46
C ARG A 313 0.54 -35.32 5.18
N LYS A 314 1.28 -36.41 4.97
CA LYS A 314 1.08 -37.33 3.84
C LYS A 314 -0.31 -37.97 3.90
N ARG A 315 -0.72 -38.50 5.06
CA ARG A 315 -2.05 -39.09 5.27
C ARG A 315 -3.17 -38.07 5.02
N ALA A 316 -3.03 -36.84 5.51
CA ALA A 316 -4.01 -35.78 5.29
C ALA A 316 -4.13 -35.32 3.83
N ARG A 317 -3.02 -35.29 3.08
CA ARG A 317 -3.03 -35.00 1.63
C ARG A 317 -3.78 -36.10 0.87
N LEU A 318 -3.48 -37.36 1.17
CA LEU A 318 -4.16 -38.52 0.56
C LEU A 318 -5.67 -38.52 0.83
N ALA A 319 -6.10 -38.12 2.03
CA ALA A 319 -7.52 -38.02 2.38
C ALA A 319 -8.26 -36.92 1.59
N LYS A 320 -7.63 -35.78 1.30
CA LYS A 320 -8.25 -34.68 0.54
C LYS A 320 -8.45 -34.99 -0.94
N ASP A 321 -7.56 -35.79 -1.54
CA ASP A 321 -7.67 -36.22 -2.95
C ASP A 321 -8.82 -37.20 -3.20
N GLN A 322 -9.36 -37.83 -2.15
CA GLN A 322 -10.43 -38.82 -2.27
C GLN A 322 -11.84 -38.19 -2.39
N THR A 323 -12.00 -36.92 -2.01
CA THR A 323 -13.26 -36.17 -2.09
C THR A 323 -13.65 -35.79 -3.53
N ARG A 324 -14.94 -35.94 -3.88
CA ARG A 324 -15.49 -35.74 -5.24
C ARG A 324 -15.23 -34.32 -5.81
N TRP A 325 -15.16 -33.29 -4.96
CA TRP A 325 -14.77 -31.92 -5.31
C TRP A 325 -13.25 -31.79 -5.56
N GLY A 326 -12.41 -32.53 -4.83
CA GLY A 326 -10.96 -32.53 -4.99
C GLY A 326 -10.53 -33.04 -6.37
N LYS A 327 -11.21 -34.05 -6.91
CA LYS A 327 -10.97 -34.55 -8.28
C LYS A 327 -11.29 -33.53 -9.37
N PHE A 328 -12.35 -32.74 -9.20
CA PHE A 328 -12.71 -31.68 -10.16
C PHE A 328 -11.69 -30.54 -10.14
N MET A 329 -11.21 -30.15 -8.95
CA MET A 329 -10.20 -29.08 -8.82
C MET A 329 -8.80 -29.50 -9.30
N ASN A 330 -8.45 -30.79 -9.19
CA ASN A 330 -7.16 -31.32 -9.68
C ASN A 330 -7.06 -31.40 -11.21
N MET A 331 -8.19 -31.43 -11.94
CA MET A 331 -8.17 -31.45 -13.42
C MET A 331 -7.64 -30.13 -14.02
N CYS A 332 -7.71 -29.02 -13.28
CA CYS A 332 -7.25 -27.71 -13.72
C CYS A 332 -5.92 -27.26 -13.08
N ARG A 333 -5.25 -28.13 -12.32
CA ARG A 333 -4.09 -27.74 -11.52
C ARG A 333 -2.82 -28.40 -12.03
N THR A 334 -1.99 -27.63 -12.72
CA THR A 334 -0.60 -27.98 -12.98
C THR A 334 0.10 -28.16 -11.63
N GLN A 335 0.50 -29.39 -11.29
CA GLN A 335 1.27 -29.68 -10.09
C GLN A 335 2.66 -29.08 -10.25
N THR A 336 2.89 -27.91 -9.66
CA THR A 336 4.24 -27.44 -9.37
C THR A 336 4.71 -28.15 -8.11
N ASP A 337 5.68 -29.05 -8.25
CA ASP A 337 6.39 -29.63 -7.11
C ASP A 337 7.07 -28.49 -6.33
N GLU A 338 6.46 -28.12 -5.20
CA GLU A 338 6.93 -27.02 -4.37
C GLU A 338 8.21 -27.47 -3.66
N LYS A 339 9.36 -27.14 -4.26
CA LYS A 339 10.67 -27.43 -3.67
C LYS A 339 10.76 -26.78 -2.27
N PRO A 340 11.15 -27.55 -1.23
CA PRO A 340 11.33 -27.01 0.10
C PRO A 340 12.39 -25.91 0.08
N ASN A 341 12.19 -24.88 0.90
CA ASN A 341 13.13 -23.77 1.01
C ASN A 341 14.47 -24.27 1.56
N GLU A 342 15.58 -23.63 1.16
CA GLU A 342 16.93 -23.94 1.68
C GLU A 342 17.00 -23.90 3.20
N THR A 343 16.32 -22.94 3.83
CA THR A 343 16.21 -22.83 5.29
C THR A 343 15.60 -24.08 5.92
N VAL A 344 14.58 -24.67 5.30
CA VAL A 344 13.95 -25.92 5.76
C VAL A 344 14.88 -27.12 5.54
N ILE A 345 15.67 -27.11 4.47
CA ILE A 345 16.67 -28.17 4.22
C ILE A 345 17.77 -28.11 5.29
N LEU A 346 18.26 -26.90 5.61
CA LEU A 346 19.26 -26.69 6.65
C LEU A 346 18.75 -27.08 8.03
N GLU A 347 17.52 -26.67 8.39
CA GLU A 347 16.89 -27.07 9.66
C GLU A 347 16.83 -28.60 9.80
N LYS A 348 16.34 -29.30 8.76
CA LYS A 348 16.29 -30.77 8.73
C LYS A 348 17.65 -31.42 8.83
N THR A 349 18.66 -30.81 8.22
CA THR A 349 20.03 -31.31 8.26
C THR A 349 20.61 -31.19 9.67
N ILE A 350 20.36 -30.08 10.36
CA ILE A 350 20.75 -29.89 11.77
C ILE A 350 20.09 -30.95 12.65
N ILE A 351 18.78 -31.19 12.49
CA ILE A 351 18.05 -32.20 13.28
C ILE A 351 18.64 -33.61 13.04
N LYS A 352 18.92 -33.97 11.78
CA LYS A 352 19.51 -35.28 11.43
C LYS A 352 20.94 -35.44 11.94
N LEU A 353 21.77 -34.41 11.82
CA LEU A 353 23.14 -34.46 12.35
C LEU A 353 23.11 -34.54 13.88
N GLY A 354 22.22 -33.79 14.52
CA GLY A 354 22.00 -33.85 15.96
C GLY A 354 21.52 -35.23 16.42
N SER A 355 20.60 -35.87 15.70
CA SER A 355 20.10 -37.21 16.07
C SER A 355 21.16 -38.30 15.87
N LEU A 356 21.98 -38.20 14.81
CA LEU A 356 23.15 -39.07 14.61
C LEU A 356 24.20 -38.88 15.71
N LEU A 357 24.48 -37.64 16.12
CA LEU A 357 25.38 -37.33 17.23
C LEU A 357 24.85 -37.92 18.55
N ALA A 358 23.56 -37.73 18.83
CA ALA A 358 22.92 -38.30 20.02
C ALA A 358 23.02 -39.83 20.05
N LEU A 359 22.88 -40.49 18.89
CA LEU A 359 23.00 -41.94 18.77
C LEU A 359 24.44 -42.40 19.05
N GLY A 360 25.42 -41.65 18.55
CA GLY A 360 26.84 -41.94 18.75
C GLY A 360 27.31 -41.74 20.20
N PHE A 361 26.75 -40.77 20.94
CA PHE A 361 27.12 -40.50 22.32
C PHE A 361 26.40 -41.38 23.34
N GLY A 362 25.20 -41.86 23.02
CA GLY A 362 24.34 -42.57 23.98
C GLY A 362 23.94 -41.70 25.18
N GLU A 363 23.20 -42.28 26.12
CA GLU A 363 22.65 -41.54 27.27
C GLU A 363 23.74 -40.99 28.20
N ALA A 364 24.78 -41.78 28.47
CA ALA A 364 25.89 -41.37 29.32
C ALA A 364 26.78 -40.31 28.66
N GLY A 365 27.08 -40.45 27.36
CA GLY A 365 27.91 -39.50 26.62
C GLY A 365 27.20 -38.17 26.36
N ALA A 366 25.87 -38.18 26.17
CA ALA A 366 25.09 -36.95 26.01
C ALA A 366 25.22 -36.00 27.21
N ASN A 367 25.29 -36.53 28.44
CA ASN A 367 25.49 -35.72 29.66
C ASN A 367 26.88 -35.08 29.72
N ILE A 368 27.91 -35.80 29.26
CA ILE A 368 29.29 -35.30 29.20
C ILE A 368 29.41 -34.23 28.12
N VAL A 369 28.88 -34.49 26.92
CA VAL A 369 28.92 -33.54 25.79
C VAL A 369 28.11 -32.28 26.10
N SER A 370 26.92 -32.40 26.70
CA SER A 370 26.14 -31.24 27.16
C SER A 370 26.94 -30.36 28.13
N SER A 371 27.69 -30.97 29.06
CA SER A 371 28.53 -30.22 30.01
C SER A 371 29.71 -29.54 29.31
N ASN A 372 30.30 -30.20 28.31
CA ASN A 372 31.40 -29.68 27.48
C ASN A 372 30.97 -28.52 26.55
N MET A 373 29.69 -28.49 26.16
CA MET A 373 29.13 -27.45 25.28
C MET A 373 28.57 -26.23 26.02
N LYS A 374 28.42 -26.29 27.35
CA LYS A 374 27.91 -25.16 28.18
C LYS A 374 28.96 -24.10 28.51
N GLY A 375 30.25 -24.40 28.30
CA GLY A 375 31.35 -23.56 28.75
C GLY A 375 31.81 -22.44 27.80
N SER A 376 31.23 -22.32 26.61
CA SER A 376 31.61 -21.31 25.61
C SER A 376 30.43 -20.43 25.19
N GLU A 377 30.66 -19.12 25.06
CA GLU A 377 29.66 -18.14 24.58
C GLU A 377 29.27 -18.37 23.11
N SER A 378 30.12 -19.06 22.34
CA SER A 378 29.81 -19.58 21.01
C SER A 378 29.53 -21.09 21.07
N ALA A 379 29.03 -21.67 19.97
CA ALA A 379 28.81 -23.12 19.81
C ALA A 379 30.11 -23.97 19.82
N GLY A 380 31.14 -23.54 20.56
CA GLY A 380 32.35 -24.30 20.81
C GLY A 380 32.09 -25.47 21.75
N VAL A 381 32.95 -26.48 21.65
CA VAL A 381 32.98 -27.61 22.59
C VAL A 381 34.27 -27.49 23.38
N ASN A 382 34.17 -27.25 24.69
CA ASN A 382 35.34 -27.33 25.56
C ASN A 382 35.54 -28.77 25.99
N VAL A 383 36.51 -29.46 25.37
CA VAL A 383 36.81 -30.86 25.66
C VAL A 383 37.68 -31.01 26.91
N MET A 384 38.25 -29.92 27.43
CA MET A 384 39.19 -29.92 28.55
C MET A 384 38.50 -29.61 29.89
N ILE A 385 37.36 -30.24 30.15
CA ILE A 385 36.66 -30.17 31.45
C ILE A 385 37.14 -31.31 32.36
N GLU A 386 37.28 -31.03 33.65
CA GLU A 386 37.70 -32.02 34.65
C GLU A 386 36.66 -33.15 34.78
N GLY A 387 37.12 -34.40 34.69
CA GLY A 387 36.26 -35.58 34.76
C GLY A 387 35.79 -35.92 36.18
N SER A 388 34.78 -36.79 36.29
CA SER A 388 34.29 -37.29 37.58
C SER A 388 34.76 -38.72 37.84
N ARG A 389 35.12 -39.03 39.09
CA ARG A 389 35.47 -40.39 39.51
C ARG A 389 34.21 -41.24 39.64
N VAL A 390 34.19 -42.41 39.00
CA VAL A 390 33.06 -43.35 39.03
C VAL A 390 33.54 -44.74 39.44
N GLU A 391 32.89 -45.35 40.42
CA GLU A 391 33.09 -46.75 40.77
C GLU A 391 32.22 -47.63 39.86
N CYS A 392 32.84 -48.60 39.20
CA CYS A 392 32.16 -49.48 38.26
C CYS A 392 32.78 -50.88 38.22
N ILE A 393 31.95 -51.86 37.85
CA ILE A 393 32.35 -53.22 37.51
C ILE A 393 32.50 -53.27 36.00
N VAL A 394 33.63 -53.76 35.52
CA VAL A 394 33.93 -53.86 34.09
C VAL A 394 33.91 -55.34 33.68
N GLY A 395 33.17 -55.65 32.63
CA GLY A 395 33.13 -56.95 31.98
C GLY A 395 33.57 -56.85 30.52
N ILE A 396 34.17 -57.92 30.02
CA ILE A 396 34.52 -58.06 28.60
C ILE A 396 33.85 -59.32 28.09
N SER A 397 33.03 -59.18 27.04
CA SER A 397 32.45 -60.31 26.32
C SER A 397 33.13 -60.43 24.95
N ARG A 398 33.50 -61.65 24.57
CA ARG A 398 34.21 -61.93 23.31
C ARG A 398 33.45 -62.97 22.48
N ILE A 399 33.38 -62.74 21.17
CA ILE A 399 32.93 -63.75 20.20
C ILE A 399 34.05 -64.78 20.03
N GLY A 400 33.78 -66.04 20.38
CA GLY A 400 34.72 -67.14 20.18
C GLY A 400 35.04 -67.36 18.70
N ASP A 401 36.30 -67.67 18.39
CA ASP A 401 36.79 -67.97 17.04
C ASP A 401 36.39 -66.96 15.95
N PHE A 402 36.36 -65.66 16.31
CA PHE A 402 35.92 -64.59 15.41
C PHE A 402 36.73 -64.51 14.11
N SER A 403 38.02 -64.84 14.14
CA SER A 403 38.87 -64.89 12.94
C SER A 403 38.37 -65.90 11.90
N THR A 404 37.82 -67.03 12.34
CA THR A 404 37.22 -68.02 11.44
C THR A 404 35.87 -67.51 10.92
N ALA A 405 35.09 -66.84 11.76
CA ALA A 405 33.83 -66.23 11.35
C ALA A 405 34.04 -65.12 10.30
N THR A 406 35.07 -64.28 10.42
CA THR A 406 35.38 -63.22 9.46
C THR A 406 35.85 -63.78 8.12
N GLU A 407 36.64 -64.86 8.13
CA GLU A 407 37.12 -65.53 6.93
C GLU A 407 35.97 -66.15 6.11
N VAL A 408 35.00 -66.77 6.80
CA VAL A 408 33.84 -67.43 6.16
C VAL A 408 32.76 -66.42 5.73
N LEU A 409 32.44 -65.43 6.56
CA LEU A 409 31.33 -64.49 6.32
C LEU A 409 31.73 -63.29 5.45
N GLN A 410 33.02 -62.93 5.42
CA GLN A 410 33.58 -61.82 4.64
C GLN A 410 32.74 -60.54 4.74
N GLY A 411 32.18 -60.05 3.63
CA GLY A 411 31.38 -58.82 3.60
C GLY A 411 30.10 -58.84 4.44
N LYS A 412 29.66 -60.02 4.92
CA LYS A 412 28.49 -60.16 5.80
C LYS A 412 28.83 -60.17 7.29
N VAL A 413 30.11 -60.08 7.66
CA VAL A 413 30.54 -60.09 9.06
C VAL A 413 29.91 -58.95 9.87
N MET A 414 29.69 -57.78 9.26
CA MET A 414 29.06 -56.64 9.94
C MET A 414 27.61 -56.92 10.32
N THR A 415 26.85 -57.63 9.47
CA THR A 415 25.48 -58.03 9.81
C THR A 415 25.47 -59.03 10.97
N PHE A 416 26.43 -59.96 10.98
CA PHE A 416 26.59 -60.94 12.05
C PHE A 416 26.96 -60.28 13.39
N VAL A 417 27.93 -59.36 13.39
CA VAL A 417 28.33 -58.59 14.58
C VAL A 417 27.17 -57.74 15.08
N ASN A 418 26.41 -57.09 14.19
CA ASN A 418 25.25 -56.28 14.58
C ASN A 418 24.15 -57.11 15.28
N GLN A 419 23.89 -58.33 14.81
CA GLN A 419 22.93 -59.23 15.46
C GLN A 419 23.41 -59.66 16.86
N ILE A 420 24.71 -59.96 17.01
CA ILE A 420 25.28 -60.28 18.33
C ILE A 420 25.26 -59.05 19.24
N ALA A 421 25.58 -57.86 18.71
CA ALA A 421 25.50 -56.61 19.44
C ALA A 421 24.07 -56.37 19.96
N GLU A 422 23.04 -56.61 19.14
CA GLU A 422 21.64 -56.48 19.58
C GLU A 422 21.34 -57.37 20.81
N ILE A 423 21.83 -58.62 20.82
CA ILE A 423 21.67 -59.55 21.95
C ILE A 423 22.43 -59.06 23.18
N VAL A 424 23.72 -58.72 23.02
CA VAL A 424 24.59 -58.28 24.12
C VAL A 424 24.03 -56.99 24.74
N HIS A 425 23.67 -56.02 23.92
CA HIS A 425 23.08 -54.76 24.38
C HIS A 425 21.75 -55.01 25.10
N GLY A 426 20.85 -55.86 24.56
CA GLY A 426 19.57 -56.17 25.20
C GLY A 426 19.70 -56.80 26.59
N VAL A 427 20.57 -57.80 26.74
CA VAL A 427 20.79 -58.49 28.03
C VAL A 427 21.48 -57.57 29.05
N VAL A 428 22.46 -56.79 28.61
CA VAL A 428 23.20 -55.85 29.48
C VAL A 428 22.27 -54.75 29.98
N ASP A 429 21.44 -54.20 29.10
CA ASP A 429 20.45 -53.18 29.45
C ASP A 429 19.40 -53.71 30.44
N GLU A 430 18.90 -54.95 30.24
CA GLU A 430 18.00 -55.62 31.19
C GLU A 430 18.64 -55.78 32.58
N CYS A 431 19.96 -56.04 32.62
CA CYS A 431 20.76 -56.11 33.83
C CYS A 431 21.27 -54.73 34.33
N ARG A 432 20.73 -53.62 33.82
CA ARG A 432 21.11 -52.23 34.18
C ARG A 432 22.60 -51.92 34.01
N GLY A 433 23.26 -52.60 33.08
CA GLY A 433 24.61 -52.28 32.63
C GLY A 433 24.60 -51.37 31.41
N ALA A 434 25.78 -50.92 30.99
CA ALA A 434 25.96 -50.16 29.77
C ALA A 434 27.09 -50.77 28.93
N VAL A 435 26.85 -50.99 27.65
CA VAL A 435 27.91 -51.35 26.69
C VAL A 435 28.60 -50.07 26.24
N ASN A 436 29.91 -49.98 26.44
CA ASN A 436 30.69 -48.76 26.21
C ASN A 436 31.43 -48.79 24.86
N LYS A 437 32.18 -49.87 24.61
CA LYS A 437 33.01 -50.02 23.41
C LYS A 437 32.74 -51.35 22.73
N ASN A 438 32.63 -51.33 21.40
CA ASN A 438 32.56 -52.51 20.54
C ASN A 438 33.72 -52.47 19.54
N ASP A 439 34.63 -53.45 19.63
CA ASP A 439 35.78 -53.61 18.73
C ASP A 439 35.57 -54.79 17.74
N GLY A 440 34.32 -55.07 17.37
CA GLY A 440 33.93 -56.13 16.44
C GLY A 440 33.73 -57.48 17.12
N ASP A 441 34.79 -58.05 17.69
CA ASP A 441 34.76 -59.32 18.42
C ASP A 441 34.63 -59.15 19.94
N ASN A 442 35.01 -57.98 20.46
CA ASN A 442 35.06 -57.66 21.88
C ASN A 442 34.07 -56.55 22.24
N PHE A 443 33.25 -56.81 23.26
CA PHE A 443 32.31 -55.87 23.84
C PHE A 443 32.75 -55.52 25.26
N LEU A 444 33.06 -54.25 25.49
CA LEU A 444 33.35 -53.69 26.81
C LEU A 444 32.03 -53.27 27.47
N ILE A 445 31.73 -53.87 28.61
CA ILE A 445 30.49 -53.68 29.35
C ILE A 445 30.81 -53.15 30.74
N VAL A 446 29.99 -52.22 31.24
CA VAL A 446 30.22 -51.53 32.50
C VAL A 446 28.94 -51.48 33.33
N TRP A 447 29.02 -51.82 34.62
CA TRP A 447 27.95 -51.60 35.60
C TRP A 447 28.41 -50.56 36.61
N ARG A 448 27.61 -49.51 36.81
CA ARG A 448 27.90 -48.49 37.83
C ARG A 448 27.50 -48.99 39.21
N VAL A 449 28.43 -48.93 40.17
CA VAL A 449 28.13 -49.28 41.56
C VAL A 449 27.60 -48.02 42.26
N THR A 450 26.40 -48.10 42.84
CA THR A 450 25.87 -47.02 43.68
C THR A 450 26.29 -47.25 45.13
N ALA A 451 26.70 -46.18 45.82
CA ALA A 451 27.18 -46.22 47.19
C ALA A 451 26.13 -46.87 48.11
N GLY A 452 26.35 -48.13 48.48
CA GLY A 452 25.41 -48.94 49.26
C GLY A 452 25.48 -50.44 48.96
N MET A 453 26.01 -50.86 47.81
CA MET A 453 26.28 -52.27 47.51
C MET A 453 27.70 -52.65 47.92
N THR A 454 27.89 -53.04 49.18
CA THR A 454 29.07 -53.83 49.56
C THR A 454 28.99 -55.18 48.86
N PRO A 455 30.06 -55.65 48.18
CA PRO A 455 30.09 -57.02 47.69
C PRO A 455 30.01 -57.94 48.90
N ALA A 456 29.04 -58.87 48.88
CA ALA A 456 29.00 -59.94 49.87
C ALA A 456 30.33 -60.72 49.76
N GLN A 457 31.09 -60.74 50.85
CA GLN A 457 32.32 -61.51 50.98
C GLN A 457 32.05 -63.01 50.93
#